data_AF-A0AAU7DES8-F1
#
_entry.id   AF-A0AAU7DES8-F1
#
_cell.length_a   1.000
_cell.length_b   1.000
_cell.length_c   1.000
_cell.angle_alpha   90.00
_cell.angle_beta   90.00
_cell.angle_gamma   90.00
#
_symmetry.space_group_name_H-M   'P 1'
#
loop_
_entity.id
_entity.type
_entity.pdbx_description
1 polymer ?
#
loop_
_entity_poly.entity_id
_entity_poly.type
_entity_poly.pdbx_seq_one_letter_code
_entity_poly.pdbx_strand_id
1 'polypeptide(L)'
;MKFAKSIAILLTLVAPLALAKNKKKDILPAVFSSARFVYVQAEDGDTLKPGLFPEDRDAIANVQDALKDWNRYSLTMHRNDADLIIIVRRGRLAAAQLHGGVGAGTPTGIGASYPGRNPAGPGNPNPGGNPDRSDNVDAIGARGEAGPADDTLRVFSLTPQGKLSGPLWSREMKDGLDAPEVVLLRFLRDAVDHDYPPQPASPPAPTQKP
;
A
#
# COMPACT_ATOMS: atom_id res chain seq x y z
N MET A 1 -80.96 -25.29 -7.02
CA MET A 1 -80.21 -25.07 -5.76
C MET A 1 -78.84 -25.72 -5.89
N LYS A 2 -77.78 -24.89 -5.80
CA LYS A 2 -76.40 -25.19 -5.35
C LYS A 2 -75.60 -26.28 -6.12
N PHE A 3 -74.99 -25.86 -7.22
CA PHE A 3 -73.70 -26.39 -7.66
C PHE A 3 -72.60 -25.40 -7.27
N ALA A 4 -71.52 -25.88 -6.65
CA ALA A 4 -70.13 -25.52 -6.93
C ALA A 4 -69.23 -25.94 -5.75
N LYS A 5 -68.71 -27.17 -5.83
CA LYS A 5 -67.41 -27.52 -5.27
C LYS A 5 -66.39 -27.20 -6.37
N SER A 6 -65.40 -26.35 -6.07
CA SER A 6 -63.98 -26.67 -6.26
C SER A 6 -63.13 -25.42 -6.06
N ILE A 7 -62.35 -25.48 -5.00
CA ILE A 7 -61.21 -24.64 -4.69
C ILE A 7 -60.09 -24.99 -5.65
N ALA A 8 -59.54 -24.01 -6.35
CA ALA A 8 -58.23 -24.11 -6.97
C ALA A 8 -57.45 -22.83 -6.63
N ILE A 9 -56.70 -22.91 -5.53
CA ILE A 9 -55.73 -21.90 -5.11
C ILE A 9 -54.55 -22.00 -6.08
N LEU A 10 -54.41 -20.99 -6.93
CA LEU A 10 -53.23 -20.80 -7.77
C LEU A 10 -52.12 -20.18 -6.90
N LEU A 11 -51.32 -21.04 -6.26
CA LEU A 11 -50.12 -20.63 -5.53
C LEU A 11 -49.01 -20.41 -6.57
N THR A 12 -48.87 -19.18 -7.07
CA THR A 12 -47.74 -18.75 -7.89
C THR A 12 -46.46 -18.78 -7.07
N LEU A 13 -45.70 -19.86 -7.24
CA LEU A 13 -44.36 -20.06 -6.71
C LEU A 13 -43.41 -19.04 -7.36
N VAL A 14 -43.19 -17.90 -6.70
CA VAL A 14 -42.11 -16.97 -7.05
C VAL A 14 -40.79 -17.64 -6.66
N ALA A 15 -40.08 -18.19 -7.64
CA ALA A 15 -38.72 -18.66 -7.46
C ALA A 15 -37.80 -17.46 -7.18
N PRO A 16 -37.04 -17.41 -6.07
CA PRO A 16 -35.97 -16.44 -5.95
C PRO A 16 -34.89 -16.80 -6.97
N LEU A 17 -34.55 -15.86 -7.86
CA LEU A 17 -33.30 -15.90 -8.60
C LEU A 17 -32.16 -15.82 -7.59
N ALA A 18 -31.71 -16.98 -7.12
CA ALA A 18 -30.43 -17.10 -6.46
C ALA A 18 -29.37 -16.75 -7.50
N LEU A 19 -28.87 -15.51 -7.44
CA LEU A 19 -27.61 -15.15 -8.08
C LEU A 19 -26.52 -15.95 -7.36
N ALA A 20 -26.32 -17.20 -7.79
CA ALA A 20 -25.19 -17.99 -7.40
C ALA A 20 -23.95 -17.27 -7.93
N LYS A 21 -23.29 -16.51 -7.06
CA LYS A 21 -21.90 -16.10 -7.24
C LYS A 21 -21.13 -17.39 -7.45
N ASN A 22 -20.87 -17.74 -8.72
CA ASN A 22 -19.95 -18.79 -9.09
C ASN A 22 -18.61 -18.42 -8.45
N LYS A 23 -18.32 -19.04 -7.30
CA LYS A 23 -17.00 -19.08 -6.70
C LYS A 23 -16.14 -19.90 -7.66
N LYS A 24 -15.69 -19.26 -8.76
CA LYS A 24 -14.55 -19.74 -9.52
C LYS A 24 -13.47 -19.96 -8.47
N LYS A 25 -12.82 -21.13 -8.49
CA LYS A 25 -11.69 -21.44 -7.61
C LYS A 25 -10.82 -20.19 -7.54
N ASP A 26 -10.51 -19.77 -6.32
CA ASP A 26 -9.78 -18.56 -5.97
C ASP A 26 -8.30 -18.71 -6.35
N ILE A 27 -8.07 -19.07 -7.62
CA ILE A 27 -6.77 -19.30 -8.22
C ILE A 27 -6.33 -17.95 -8.74
N LEU A 28 -5.11 -17.58 -8.36
CA LEU A 28 -4.46 -16.38 -8.84
C LEU A 28 -4.42 -16.35 -10.37
N PRO A 29 -4.49 -15.18 -11.01
CA PRO A 29 -4.33 -15.09 -12.46
C PRO A 29 -2.98 -15.61 -12.95
N ALA A 30 -2.94 -16.22 -14.14
CA ALA A 30 -1.74 -16.86 -14.71
C ALA A 30 -0.51 -15.94 -14.86
N VAL A 31 -0.71 -14.62 -14.86
CA VAL A 31 0.38 -13.64 -14.85
C VAL A 31 1.33 -13.83 -13.67
N PHE A 32 0.87 -14.33 -12.51
CA PHE A 32 1.77 -14.63 -11.38
C PHE A 32 2.76 -15.77 -11.66
N SER A 33 2.44 -16.65 -12.60
CA SER A 33 3.33 -17.74 -13.05
C SER A 33 4.36 -17.26 -14.07
N SER A 34 3.95 -16.41 -15.02
CA SER A 34 4.81 -15.94 -16.12
C SER A 34 5.55 -14.64 -15.85
N ALA A 35 5.17 -13.89 -14.81
CA ALA A 35 5.80 -12.62 -14.46
C ALA A 35 7.26 -12.79 -14.10
N ARG A 36 8.09 -11.87 -14.59
CA ARG A 36 9.53 -11.79 -14.35
C ARG A 36 9.89 -10.51 -13.63
N PHE A 37 9.26 -9.39 -13.99
CA PHE A 37 9.58 -8.08 -13.46
C PHE A 37 8.46 -7.53 -12.58
N VAL A 38 8.83 -7.05 -11.40
CA VAL A 38 7.94 -6.39 -10.44
C VAL A 38 8.41 -4.97 -10.20
N TYR A 39 7.47 -4.03 -10.22
CA TYR A 39 7.69 -2.65 -9.79
C TYR A 39 6.89 -2.36 -8.52
N VAL A 40 7.52 -1.69 -7.56
CA VAL A 40 6.90 -1.35 -6.26
C VAL A 40 6.77 0.17 -6.16
N GLN A 41 5.59 0.64 -5.78
CA GLN A 41 5.32 2.05 -5.50
C GLN A 41 4.31 2.21 -4.37
N ALA A 42 4.21 3.40 -3.81
CA ALA A 42 3.13 3.74 -2.91
C ALA A 42 1.86 4.10 -3.70
N GLU A 43 0.72 4.14 -3.02
CA GLU A 43 -0.54 4.62 -3.59
C GLU A 43 -0.41 6.04 -4.14
N ASP A 44 0.30 6.91 -3.43
CA ASP A 44 0.53 8.29 -3.84
C ASP A 44 1.73 8.50 -4.76
N GLY A 45 2.46 7.45 -5.14
CA GLY A 45 3.51 7.53 -6.16
C GLY A 45 4.77 6.75 -5.86
N ASP A 46 5.79 6.96 -6.68
CA ASP A 46 7.09 6.30 -6.54
C ASP A 46 7.93 6.89 -5.39
N THR A 47 9.00 6.17 -5.04
CA THR A 47 9.92 6.52 -3.94
C THR A 47 10.58 7.90 -4.12
N LEU A 48 10.74 8.37 -5.35
CA LEU A 48 11.38 9.64 -5.68
C LEU A 48 10.41 10.82 -5.69
N LYS A 49 9.10 10.57 -5.65
CA LYS A 49 8.08 11.62 -5.68
C LYS A 49 8.29 12.61 -4.53
N PRO A 50 8.45 13.92 -4.83
CA PRO A 50 8.51 14.95 -3.81
C PRO A 50 7.25 14.96 -2.94
N GLY A 51 7.44 14.92 -1.63
CA GLY A 51 6.34 14.92 -0.67
C GLY A 51 5.58 13.58 -0.55
N LEU A 52 6.11 12.47 -1.07
CA LEU A 52 5.63 11.16 -0.62
C LEU A 52 5.93 11.00 0.89
N PHE A 53 5.00 10.40 1.64
CA PHE A 53 5.17 10.17 3.07
C PHE A 53 6.42 9.32 3.36
N PRO A 54 7.18 9.66 4.42
CA PRO A 54 8.31 8.84 4.85
C PRO A 54 7.92 7.38 5.08
N GLU A 55 6.77 7.13 5.73
CA GLU A 55 6.33 5.77 6.04
C GLU A 55 6.04 4.95 4.78
N ASP A 56 5.52 5.59 3.73
CA ASP A 56 5.28 4.91 2.46
C ASP A 56 6.59 4.62 1.70
N ARG A 57 7.60 5.49 1.83
CA ARG A 57 8.95 5.22 1.31
C ARG A 57 9.58 4.02 2.01
N ASP A 58 9.45 3.94 3.33
CA ASP A 58 9.93 2.82 4.12
C ASP A 58 9.19 1.53 3.73
N ALA A 59 7.87 1.58 3.54
CA ALA A 59 7.10 0.44 3.07
C ALA A 59 7.53 -0.04 1.68
N ILE A 60 7.83 0.88 0.74
CA ILE A 60 8.40 0.53 -0.56
C ILE A 60 9.73 -0.22 -0.36
N ALA A 61 10.63 0.32 0.46
CA ALA A 61 11.94 -0.28 0.71
C ALA A 61 11.81 -1.68 1.33
N ASN A 62 10.99 -1.83 2.36
CA ASN A 62 10.74 -3.11 3.04
C ASN A 62 10.21 -4.17 2.07
N VAL A 63 9.22 -3.82 1.23
CA VAL A 63 8.66 -4.75 0.24
C VAL A 63 9.69 -5.08 -0.85
N GLN A 64 10.48 -4.12 -1.29
CA GLN A 64 11.56 -4.38 -2.26
C GLN A 64 12.59 -5.34 -1.70
N ASP A 65 13.05 -5.15 -0.47
CA ASP A 65 14.05 -6.03 0.14
C ASP A 65 13.49 -7.44 0.35
N ALA A 66 12.27 -7.56 0.86
CA ALA A 66 11.62 -8.87 1.02
C ALA A 66 11.33 -9.58 -0.33
N LEU A 67 11.10 -8.83 -1.43
CA LEU A 67 11.00 -9.38 -2.78
C LEU A 67 12.35 -9.92 -3.29
N LYS A 68 13.45 -9.21 -3.00
CA LYS A 68 14.80 -9.68 -3.34
C LYS A 68 15.10 -10.99 -2.62
N ASP A 69 14.75 -11.08 -1.34
CA ASP A 69 14.94 -12.30 -0.53
C ASP A 69 14.08 -13.47 -1.02
N TRP A 70 12.86 -13.19 -1.51
CA TRP A 70 12.02 -14.22 -2.11
C TRP A 70 12.60 -14.76 -3.43
N ASN A 71 13.37 -13.96 -4.17
CA ASN A 71 14.12 -14.36 -5.37
C ASN A 71 13.28 -15.07 -6.46
N ARG A 72 11.97 -14.78 -6.53
CA ARG A 72 11.07 -15.28 -7.56
C ARG A 72 10.92 -14.30 -8.73
N TYR A 73 10.88 -13.01 -8.41
CA TYR A 73 10.72 -11.92 -9.37
C TYR A 73 11.91 -10.98 -9.29
N SER A 74 12.28 -10.37 -10.41
CA SER A 74 13.29 -9.32 -10.49
C SER A 74 12.65 -7.96 -10.29
N LEU A 75 13.21 -7.13 -9.41
CA LEU A 75 12.78 -5.73 -9.28
C LEU A 75 13.20 -4.93 -10.52
N THR A 76 12.29 -4.13 -11.06
CA THR A 76 12.60 -3.14 -12.10
C THR A 76 12.47 -1.72 -11.56
N MET A 77 13.26 -0.79 -12.12
CA MET A 77 13.19 0.64 -11.84
C MET A 77 12.14 1.34 -12.72
N HIS A 78 11.74 0.71 -13.82
CA HIS A 78 10.82 1.28 -14.79
C HIS A 78 9.46 0.61 -14.66
N ARG A 79 8.45 1.40 -14.29
CA ARG A 79 7.07 0.94 -14.15
C ARG A 79 6.56 0.21 -15.40
N ASN A 80 6.92 0.67 -16.59
CA ASN A 80 6.43 0.11 -17.86
C ASN A 80 7.11 -1.22 -18.25
N ASP A 81 8.22 -1.56 -17.62
CA ASP A 81 8.93 -2.83 -17.87
C ASP A 81 8.42 -3.94 -16.93
N ALA A 82 7.49 -3.63 -16.02
CA ALA A 82 6.98 -4.55 -15.03
C ALA A 82 5.77 -5.33 -15.53
N ASP A 83 5.77 -6.63 -15.26
CA ASP A 83 4.61 -7.51 -15.46
C ASP A 83 3.58 -7.32 -14.34
N LEU A 84 4.09 -7.04 -13.13
CA LEU A 84 3.30 -6.81 -11.92
C LEU A 84 3.68 -5.49 -11.26
N ILE A 85 2.67 -4.71 -10.88
CA ILE A 85 2.82 -3.50 -10.06
C ILE A 85 2.30 -3.81 -8.66
N ILE A 86 3.18 -3.68 -7.67
CA ILE A 86 2.80 -3.75 -6.26
C ILE A 86 2.62 -2.32 -5.75
N ILE A 87 1.41 -2.03 -5.29
CA ILE A 87 1.05 -0.75 -4.68
C ILE A 87 0.89 -0.95 -3.18
N VAL A 88 1.68 -0.20 -2.42
CA VAL A 88 1.69 -0.22 -0.96
C VAL A 88 1.10 1.07 -0.38
N ARG A 89 0.55 0.99 0.82
CA ARG A 89 0.19 2.17 1.61
C ARG A 89 0.27 1.82 3.09
N ARG A 90 0.91 2.68 3.89
CA ARG A 90 0.90 2.55 5.35
C ARG A 90 -0.41 3.07 5.93
N GLY A 91 -0.88 2.34 6.93
CA GLY A 91 -2.03 2.69 7.73
C GLY A 91 -1.83 4.01 8.44
N ARG A 92 -2.82 4.91 8.33
CA ARG A 92 -2.80 6.20 9.02
C ARG A 92 -4.22 6.63 9.33
N LEU A 93 -4.54 6.75 10.61
CA LEU A 93 -5.77 7.38 11.04
C LEU A 93 -5.61 8.89 10.82
N ALA A 94 -6.46 9.47 9.97
CA ALA A 94 -6.57 10.92 9.95
C ALA A 94 -6.92 11.42 11.35
N ALA A 95 -6.36 12.56 11.75
CA ALA A 95 -6.74 13.30 12.95
C ALA A 95 -8.16 13.90 12.84
N ALA A 96 -9.11 13.19 12.24
CA ALA A 96 -10.51 13.56 12.09
C ALA A 96 -11.34 13.30 13.36
N GLN A 97 -10.69 13.04 14.50
CA GLN A 97 -11.36 12.77 15.79
C GLN A 97 -10.88 13.64 16.96
N LEU A 98 -10.25 14.80 16.71
CA LEU A 98 -9.93 15.77 17.77
C LEU A 98 -10.78 17.05 17.74
N HIS A 99 -11.74 17.19 16.82
CA HIS A 99 -12.70 18.32 16.82
C HIS A 99 -14.08 17.90 17.34
N GLY A 100 -14.10 17.18 18.45
CA GLY A 100 -15.33 16.70 19.10
C GLY A 100 -15.21 16.70 20.62
N GLY A 101 -14.66 17.78 21.20
CA GLY A 101 -14.52 17.91 22.64
C GLY A 101 -14.14 19.34 23.03
N VAL A 102 -15.02 19.99 23.77
CA VAL A 102 -14.93 21.37 24.23
C VAL A 102 -13.79 21.51 25.25
N GLY A 103 -12.85 22.43 24.98
CA GLY A 103 -11.92 23.13 25.88
C GLY A 103 -11.28 22.39 27.08
N ALA A 104 -9.95 22.20 27.03
CA ALA A 104 -9.01 22.59 28.11
C ALA A 104 -7.57 22.17 27.75
N GLY A 105 -6.65 23.14 27.73
CA GLY A 105 -5.21 22.91 27.84
C GLY A 105 -4.41 22.90 26.55
N THR A 106 -3.99 24.08 26.09
CA THR A 106 -2.76 24.27 25.31
C THR A 106 -1.56 23.69 26.08
N PRO A 107 -0.67 22.88 25.50
CA PRO A 107 0.70 22.81 25.95
C PRO A 107 1.49 23.86 25.18
N THR A 108 1.48 25.09 25.68
CA THR A 108 2.53 26.07 25.38
C THR A 108 3.84 25.53 25.93
N GLY A 109 4.82 25.35 25.05
CA GLY A 109 6.21 25.08 25.44
C GLY A 109 6.73 26.19 26.34
N ILE A 110 7.33 25.81 27.47
CA ILE A 110 8.11 26.70 28.32
C ILE A 110 9.53 26.14 28.33
N GLY A 111 10.42 26.86 27.64
CA GLY A 111 11.84 26.59 27.60
C GLY A 111 12.49 26.84 28.96
N ALA A 112 13.23 25.85 29.45
CA ALA A 112 14.15 26.01 30.56
C ALA A 112 15.37 26.81 30.08
N SER A 113 15.54 28.00 30.64
CA SER A 113 16.73 28.84 30.45
C SER A 113 17.86 28.39 31.37
N TYR A 114 19.06 28.14 30.82
CA TYR A 114 20.32 28.27 31.57
C TYR A 114 21.41 28.96 30.72
N PRO A 115 22.36 29.68 31.37
CA PRO A 115 23.00 30.87 30.80
C PRO A 115 24.48 30.67 30.42
N GLY A 116 24.97 31.50 29.49
CA GLY A 116 26.41 31.69 29.25
C GLY A 116 26.64 32.52 27.98
N ARG A 117 27.06 33.79 28.09
CA ARG A 117 28.48 34.24 28.13
C ARG A 117 29.09 34.17 26.71
N ASN A 118 29.58 35.22 26.03
CA ASN A 118 30.09 36.54 26.42
C ASN A 118 30.38 37.39 25.12
N PRO A 119 31.05 38.56 25.16
CA PRO A 119 30.60 39.78 24.48
C PRO A 119 31.58 40.33 23.43
N ALA A 120 31.12 41.28 22.59
CA ALA A 120 31.91 42.42 22.10
C ALA A 120 31.02 43.33 21.22
N GLY A 121 30.85 44.60 21.60
CA GLY A 121 30.39 45.66 20.69
C GLY A 121 31.58 46.32 19.97
N PRO A 122 31.47 47.57 19.47
CA PRO A 122 30.30 48.32 18.98
C PRO A 122 30.51 48.84 17.54
N GLY A 123 29.45 49.01 16.72
CA GLY A 123 29.60 49.74 15.45
C GLY A 123 28.45 49.72 14.43
N ASN A 124 27.62 50.76 14.51
CA ASN A 124 26.82 51.40 13.43
C ASN A 124 25.45 50.80 12.99
N PRO A 125 24.36 51.62 12.92
CA PRO A 125 23.02 51.17 12.54
C PRO A 125 22.75 51.35 11.04
N ASN A 126 22.28 50.29 10.38
CA ASN A 126 21.67 50.37 9.05
C ASN A 126 20.18 49.98 9.15
N PRO A 127 19.22 50.87 8.80
CA PRO A 127 17.80 50.54 8.79
C PRO A 127 17.42 50.07 7.37
N GLY A 128 17.44 48.77 7.15
CA GLY A 128 16.98 48.20 5.88
C GLY A 128 17.63 46.87 5.56
N GLY A 129 16.94 45.78 5.89
CA GLY A 129 17.38 44.43 5.56
C GLY A 129 16.72 43.40 6.46
N ASN A 130 15.87 42.58 5.88
CA ASN A 130 15.09 41.51 6.50
C ASN A 130 15.88 40.65 7.50
N PRO A 131 15.30 40.30 8.66
CA PRO A 131 15.94 39.35 9.55
C PRO A 131 15.79 37.92 9.02
N ASP A 132 16.88 37.18 9.16
CA ASP A 132 16.93 35.74 9.39
C ASP A 132 16.47 34.80 8.28
N ARG A 133 17.44 34.51 7.41
CA ARG A 133 17.73 33.15 6.97
C ARG A 133 18.19 32.34 8.21
N SER A 134 17.24 31.73 8.89
CA SER A 134 17.50 30.67 9.86
C SER A 134 16.91 29.37 9.32
N ASP A 135 17.81 28.42 9.09
CA ASP A 135 17.55 27.03 8.74
C ASP A 135 16.59 26.40 9.77
N ASN A 136 15.32 26.29 9.41
CA ASN A 136 14.33 25.47 10.10
C ASN A 136 13.71 24.52 9.08
N VAL A 137 14.36 23.37 8.92
CA VAL A 137 13.82 22.18 8.26
C VAL A 137 12.86 21.46 9.20
N ASP A 138 11.83 22.14 9.73
CA ASP A 138 10.82 21.49 10.55
C ASP A 138 9.49 22.26 10.53
N ALA A 139 8.73 22.03 9.46
CA ALA A 139 7.27 22.02 9.47
C ALA A 139 6.79 21.54 8.08
N ILE A 140 7.11 20.29 7.71
CA ILE A 140 6.30 19.60 6.69
C ILE A 140 4.97 19.30 7.39
N GLY A 141 4.06 20.27 7.26
CA GLY A 141 2.79 20.32 7.97
C GLY A 141 2.03 19.01 7.88
N ALA A 142 1.34 18.69 8.98
CA ALA A 142 0.37 17.61 9.10
C ALA A 142 -0.49 17.49 7.85
N ARG A 143 -0.08 16.62 6.92
CA ARG A 143 -0.87 16.29 5.75
C ARG A 143 -1.96 15.36 6.22
N GLY A 144 -3.16 15.90 6.33
CA GLY A 144 -4.35 15.15 6.68
C GLY A 144 -4.78 14.28 5.50
N GLU A 145 -4.18 13.09 5.38
CA GLU A 145 -4.70 12.07 4.48
C GLU A 145 -5.67 11.18 5.23
N ALA A 146 -6.93 11.23 4.80
CA ALA A 146 -7.96 10.31 5.22
C ALA A 146 -7.83 9.02 4.41
N GLY A 147 -7.48 7.92 5.07
CA GLY A 147 -7.58 6.60 4.49
C GLY A 147 -7.61 5.52 5.57
N PRO A 148 -7.58 4.24 5.18
CA PRO A 148 -7.69 3.15 6.14
C PRO A 148 -6.59 3.20 7.21
N ALA A 149 -6.96 2.75 8.40
CA ALA A 149 -6.08 2.68 9.56
C ALA A 149 -4.95 1.67 9.39
N ASP A 150 -5.17 0.68 8.53
CA ASP A 150 -4.31 -0.47 8.33
C ASP A 150 -3.45 -0.34 7.07
N ASP A 151 -2.36 -1.10 7.04
CA ASP A 151 -1.47 -1.16 5.89
C ASP A 151 -2.13 -1.94 4.75
N THR A 152 -1.88 -1.54 3.52
CA THR A 152 -2.44 -2.19 2.33
C THR A 152 -1.35 -2.61 1.36
N LEU A 153 -1.46 -3.83 0.82
CA LEU A 153 -0.67 -4.30 -0.32
C LEU A 153 -1.63 -4.78 -1.41
N ARG A 154 -1.51 -4.20 -2.60
CA ARG A 154 -2.29 -4.54 -3.79
C ARG A 154 -1.37 -4.88 -4.95
N VAL A 155 -1.71 -5.91 -5.72
CA VAL A 155 -0.99 -6.32 -6.92
C VAL A 155 -1.86 -6.08 -8.14
N PHE A 156 -1.28 -5.45 -9.16
CA PHE A 156 -1.92 -5.16 -10.44
C PHE A 156 -1.04 -5.67 -11.58
N SER A 157 -1.62 -5.82 -12.77
CA SER A 157 -0.85 -5.85 -14.02
C SER A 157 -1.01 -4.52 -14.77
N LEU A 158 -0.27 -4.36 -15.87
CA LEU A 158 -0.47 -3.27 -16.82
C LEU A 158 -1.24 -3.75 -18.04
N THR A 159 -2.19 -2.94 -18.51
CA THR A 159 -2.75 -3.10 -19.84
C THR A 159 -1.72 -2.72 -20.90
N PRO A 160 -1.89 -3.12 -22.17
CA PRO A 160 -1.00 -2.68 -23.26
C PRO A 160 -0.89 -1.15 -23.41
N GLN A 161 -1.84 -0.39 -22.86
CA GLN A 161 -1.85 1.07 -22.83
C GLN A 161 -1.19 1.66 -21.56
N GLY A 162 -0.55 0.84 -20.73
CA GLY A 162 0.15 1.27 -19.51
C GLY A 162 -0.76 1.60 -18.31
N LYS A 163 -2.06 1.29 -18.40
CA LYS A 163 -3.01 1.48 -17.31
C LYS A 163 -2.97 0.29 -16.34
N LEU A 164 -3.24 0.53 -15.06
CA LEU A 164 -3.40 -0.56 -14.10
C LEU A 164 -4.61 -1.43 -14.45
N SER A 165 -4.45 -2.75 -14.34
CA SER A 165 -5.51 -3.75 -14.44
C SER A 165 -5.49 -4.61 -13.18
N GLY A 166 -6.64 -4.73 -12.50
CA GLY A 166 -6.73 -5.41 -11.21
C GLY A 166 -7.59 -4.65 -10.19
N PRO A 167 -7.41 -4.90 -8.88
CA PRO A 167 -6.33 -5.69 -8.28
C PRO A 167 -6.44 -7.19 -8.58
N LEU A 168 -5.31 -7.82 -8.89
CA LEU A 168 -5.17 -9.26 -9.05
C LEU A 168 -5.04 -9.97 -7.70
N TRP A 169 -4.53 -9.24 -6.70
CA TRP A 169 -4.45 -9.66 -5.32
C TRP A 169 -4.47 -8.41 -4.43
N SER A 170 -5.09 -8.51 -3.26
CA SER A 170 -5.14 -7.41 -2.29
C SER A 170 -5.29 -7.96 -0.88
N ARG A 171 -4.61 -7.35 0.07
CA ARG A 171 -4.87 -7.54 1.50
C ARG A 171 -4.54 -6.28 2.28
N GLU A 172 -5.19 -6.16 3.42
CA GLU A 172 -5.04 -5.07 4.37
C GLU A 172 -4.87 -5.67 5.76
N MET A 173 -3.93 -5.12 6.55
CA MET A 173 -3.78 -5.44 7.96
C MET A 173 -2.90 -4.41 8.66
N LYS A 174 -3.11 -4.25 9.96
CA LYS A 174 -2.22 -3.46 10.81
C LYS A 174 -0.79 -4.00 10.77
N ASP A 175 0.17 -3.08 10.65
CA ASP A 175 1.63 -3.33 10.68
C ASP A 175 2.09 -4.39 9.64
N GLY A 176 1.31 -4.56 8.56
CA GLY A 176 1.52 -5.60 7.55
C GLY A 176 2.69 -5.34 6.60
N LEU A 177 3.17 -4.09 6.52
CA LEU A 177 4.31 -3.67 5.68
C LEU A 177 5.60 -3.45 6.49
N ASP A 178 5.57 -3.73 7.80
CA ASP A 178 6.74 -3.58 8.66
C ASP A 178 7.79 -4.66 8.43
N ALA A 179 9.05 -4.23 8.38
CA ALA A 179 10.20 -5.11 8.44
C ALA A 179 10.30 -5.75 9.85
N PRO A 180 10.93 -6.94 9.97
CA PRO A 180 11.59 -7.70 8.91
C PRO A 180 10.65 -8.64 8.14
N GLU A 181 9.44 -8.88 8.63
CA GLU A 181 8.60 -9.96 8.11
C GLU A 181 7.77 -9.58 6.88
N VAL A 182 7.37 -8.30 6.77
CA VAL A 182 6.51 -7.77 5.70
C VAL A 182 5.33 -8.73 5.45
N VAL A 183 4.51 -8.94 6.48
CA VAL A 183 3.53 -10.03 6.57
C VAL A 183 2.57 -10.06 5.38
N LEU A 184 2.19 -8.90 4.84
CA LEU A 184 1.36 -8.82 3.63
C LEU A 184 2.03 -9.45 2.41
N LEU A 185 3.34 -9.26 2.24
CA LEU A 185 4.10 -9.91 1.17
C LEU A 185 4.23 -11.42 1.42
N ARG A 186 4.40 -11.86 2.67
CA ARG A 186 4.41 -13.29 3.01
C ARG A 186 3.11 -13.98 2.57
N PHE A 187 1.97 -13.34 2.80
CA PHE A 187 0.69 -13.89 2.34
C PHE A 187 0.54 -13.93 0.82
N LEU A 188 1.08 -12.93 0.10
CA LEU A 188 1.15 -12.98 -1.35
C LEU A 188 2.01 -14.16 -1.80
N ARG A 189 3.18 -14.34 -1.19
CA ARG A 189 4.07 -15.45 -1.45
C ARG A 189 3.40 -16.79 -1.23
N ASP A 190 2.75 -16.99 -0.09
CA ASP A 190 2.06 -18.25 0.22
C ASP A 190 0.97 -18.56 -0.81
N ALA A 191 0.23 -17.54 -1.27
CA ALA A 191 -0.78 -17.69 -2.30
C ALA A 191 -0.18 -18.04 -3.67
N VAL A 192 0.91 -17.37 -4.05
CA VAL A 192 1.63 -17.64 -5.31
C VAL A 192 2.25 -19.03 -5.30
N ASP A 193 2.90 -19.43 -4.22
CA ASP A 193 3.56 -20.73 -4.12
C ASP A 193 2.55 -21.88 -4.02
N HIS A 194 1.36 -21.64 -3.46
CA HIS A 194 0.25 -22.59 -3.48
C HIS A 194 -0.28 -22.85 -4.90
N ASP A 195 -0.52 -21.80 -5.69
CA ASP A 195 -1.11 -21.94 -7.03
C ASP A 195 -0.07 -22.22 -8.12
N TYR A 196 1.16 -21.73 -7.92
CA TYR A 196 2.28 -21.78 -8.85
C TYR A 196 3.57 -22.21 -8.15
N PRO A 197 3.63 -23.45 -7.66
CA PRO A 197 4.78 -23.94 -6.92
C PRO A 197 6.07 -23.80 -7.73
N PRO A 198 7.22 -23.53 -7.08
CA PRO A 198 8.51 -23.45 -7.76
C PRO A 198 8.76 -24.71 -8.58
N GLN A 199 9.04 -24.52 -9.87
CA GLN A 199 9.34 -25.66 -10.74
C GLN A 199 10.73 -26.20 -10.34
N PRO A 200 10.87 -27.49 -10.00
CA PRO A 200 12.19 -28.05 -9.75
C PRO A 200 13.04 -27.87 -11.00
N ALA A 201 14.30 -27.48 -10.82
CA ALA A 201 15.24 -27.33 -11.93
C ALA A 201 15.21 -28.60 -12.79
N SER A 202 14.88 -28.45 -14.08
CA SER A 202 14.87 -29.56 -15.02
C SER A 202 16.22 -30.30 -14.94
N PRO A 203 16.22 -31.65 -14.87
CA PRO A 203 17.46 -32.42 -14.89
C PRO A 203 18.32 -32.01 -16.11
N PRO A 204 19.66 -31.89 -15.96
CA PRO A 204 20.52 -31.58 -17.08
C PRO A 204 20.30 -32.59 -18.21
N ALA A 205 20.15 -32.09 -19.43
CA ALA A 205 19.96 -32.94 -20.61
C ALA A 205 21.07 -33.99 -20.68
N PRO A 206 20.75 -35.27 -20.96
CA PRO A 206 21.76 -36.31 -21.08
C PRO A 206 22.76 -35.90 -22.16
N THR A 207 24.03 -35.84 -21.77
CA THR A 207 25.16 -35.60 -22.66
C THR A 207 25.15 -36.65 -23.77
N GLN A 208 24.80 -36.24 -24.98
CA GLN A 208 25.05 -37.05 -26.18
C GLN A 208 26.56 -37.15 -26.34
N LYS A 209 27.09 -38.34 -26.05
CA LYS A 209 28.48 -38.71 -26.31
C LYS A 209 28.63 -38.93 -27.83
N PRO A 210 29.70 -38.40 -28.46
CA PRO A 210 29.95 -38.58 -29.89
C PRO A 210 30.23 -40.04 -30.27
#